data_AF-A0A8S1L9J0-F1
#
_entry.id   AF-A0A8S1L9J0-F1
#
_cell.length_a   1.000
_cell.length_b   1.000
_cell.length_c   1.000
_cell.angle_alpha   90.00
_cell.angle_beta   90.00
_cell.angle_gamma   90.00
#
_symmetry.space_group_name_H-M   'P 1'
#
loop_
_entity.id
_entity.type
_entity.pdbx_description
1 polymer ?
#
loop_
_entity_poly.entity_id
_entity_poly.type
_entity_poly.pdbx_seq_one_letter_code
_entity_poly.pdbx_strand_id
1 'polypeptide(L)' 'MYWRNNKKEDTMNNIYYSGFEFPNFLSEEFINFVRALVQKDPKKRLSIFQFMQHSWILKYVKESTIFNRELLNSMVKLLK' A
#
# COMPACT_ATOMS: atom_id res chain seq x y z
N MET A 1 -14.83 2.88 2.15
CA MET A 1 -13.92 1.71 2.09
C MET A 1 -14.71 0.51 2.61
N TYR A 2 -15.35 -0.28 1.73
CA TYR A 2 -16.38 -1.25 2.12
C TYR A 2 -15.82 -2.68 2.14
N TRP A 3 -15.06 -3.02 3.17
CA TRP A 3 -14.54 -4.37 3.40
C TRP A 3 -15.31 -5.16 4.44
N ARG A 4 -16.54 -4.75 4.78
CA ARG A 4 -17.31 -5.42 5.82
C ARG A 4 -18.46 -6.21 5.22
N ASN A 5 -18.13 -7.42 4.74
CA ASN A 5 -19.14 -8.48 4.67
C ASN A 5 -19.35 -9.04 6.07
N ASN A 6 -20.61 -9.33 6.42
CA ASN A 6 -20.98 -9.78 7.77
C ASN A 6 -20.46 -11.19 8.11
N LYS A 7 -19.83 -11.88 7.14
CA LYS A 7 -19.28 -13.24 7.28
C LYS A 7 -17.80 -13.27 6.93
N LYS A 8 -17.03 -14.00 7.74
CA LYS A 8 -15.57 -14.19 7.59
C LYS A 8 -15.19 -14.81 6.24
N GLU A 9 -15.99 -15.75 5.76
CA GLU A 9 -15.77 -16.50 4.50
C GLU A 9 -15.75 -15.57 3.29
N ASP A 10 -16.71 -14.66 3.20
CA ASP A 10 -16.80 -13.69 2.10
C ASP A 10 -15.58 -12.74 2.08
N THR A 11 -15.13 -12.31 3.26
CA THR A 11 -13.91 -11.50 3.39
C THR A 11 -12.67 -12.25 2.93
N MET A 12 -12.52 -13.53 3.31
CA MET A 12 -11.38 -14.34 2.84
C MET A 12 -11.44 -14.57 1.34
N ASN A 13 -12.61 -14.81 0.76
CA ASN A 13 -12.77 -14.94 -0.68
C ASN A 13 -12.32 -13.65 -1.40
N ASN A 14 -12.75 -12.48 -0.93
CA ASN A 14 -12.32 -11.21 -1.52
C ASN A 14 -10.81 -10.97 -1.41
N ILE A 15 -10.17 -11.40 -0.31
CA ILE A 15 -8.71 -11.35 -0.16
C ILE A 15 -8.03 -12.29 -1.17
N TYR A 16 -8.49 -13.55 -1.27
CA TYR A 16 -7.88 -14.56 -2.14
C TYR A 16 -8.05 -14.29 -3.63
N TYR A 17 -9.17 -13.69 -4.02
CA TYR A 17 -9.47 -13.35 -5.42
C TYR A 17 -9.11 -11.91 -5.76
N SER A 18 -8.63 -11.13 -4.79
CA SER A 18 -8.32 -9.69 -4.96
C SER A 18 -9.49 -8.92 -5.59
N GLY A 19 -10.72 -9.33 -5.26
CA GLY A 19 -11.95 -8.72 -5.77
C GLY A 19 -12.25 -7.47 -4.97
N PHE A 20 -11.76 -6.32 -5.42
CA PHE A 20 -12.09 -5.05 -4.81
C PHE A 20 -12.20 -3.94 -5.86
N GLU A 21 -13.12 -3.02 -5.60
CA GLU A 21 -13.37 -1.87 -6.46
C GLU A 21 -12.81 -0.61 -5.81
N PHE A 22 -12.22 0.24 -6.65
CA PHE A 22 -11.77 1.57 -6.22
C PHE A 22 -12.92 2.57 -6.41
N PRO A 23 -13.24 3.38 -5.39
CA PRO A 23 -14.14 4.51 -5.57
C PRO A 23 -13.65 5.50 -6.64
N ASN A 24 -14.59 6.09 -7.39
CA ASN A 24 -14.30 6.96 -8.53
C ASN A 24 -13.58 8.28 -8.18
N PHE A 25 -13.57 8.68 -6.91
CA PHE A 25 -12.92 9.91 -6.46
C PHE A 25 -11.40 9.76 -6.27
N LEU A 26 -10.87 8.55 -6.37
CA LEU A 26 -9.45 8.29 -6.17
C LEU A 26 -8.65 8.63 -7.42
N SER A 27 -7.45 9.21 -7.22
CA SER A 27 -6.54 9.48 -8.32
C SER A 27 -6.00 8.18 -8.92
N GLU A 28 -5.77 8.18 -10.22
CA GLU A 28 -5.20 7.03 -10.93
C GLU A 28 -3.81 6.64 -10.38
N GLU A 29 -2.99 7.64 -10.00
CA GLU A 29 -1.70 7.42 -9.35
C GLU A 29 -1.83 6.65 -8.01
N PHE A 30 -2.84 6.95 -7.20
CA PHE A 30 -3.11 6.25 -5.96
C PHE A 30 -3.61 4.83 -6.20
N ILE A 31 -4.52 4.67 -7.17
CA ILE A 31 -5.04 3.36 -7.57
C ILE A 31 -3.89 2.44 -8.02
N ASN A 32 -2.97 2.97 -8.83
CA ASN A 32 -1.80 2.23 -9.30
C ASN A 32 -0.86 1.86 -8.16
N PHE A 33 -0.62 2.76 -7.22
CA PHE A 33 0.15 2.48 -6.00
C PHE A 33 -0.45 1.33 -5.19
N VAL A 34 -1.76 1.39 -4.89
CA VAL A 34 -2.44 0.36 -4.10
C VAL A 34 -2.46 -0.98 -4.82
N ARG A 35 -2.69 -1.00 -6.15
CA ARG A 35 -2.64 -2.24 -6.94
C ARG A 35 -1.27 -2.91 -6.85
N ALA A 36 -0.18 -2.16 -6.81
CA ALA A 36 1.17 -2.73 -6.72
C ALA A 36 1.49 -3.30 -5.31
N LEU A 37 0.76 -2.87 -4.27
CA LEU A 37 0.86 -3.41 -2.91
C LEU A 37 -0.07 -4.61 -2.69
N VAL A 38 -1.31 -4.54 -3.17
CA VAL A 38 -2.34 -5.56 -2.96
C VAL A 38 -2.28 -6.60 -4.09
N GLN A 39 -1.10 -7.21 -4.23
CA GLN A 39 -0.88 -8.33 -5.15
C GLN A 39 -1.08 -9.66 -4.43
N LYS A 40 -1.79 -10.58 -5.09
CA LYS A 40 -1.98 -11.97 -4.64
C LYS A 40 -0.66 -12.72 -4.60
N ASP A 41 0.14 -12.58 -5.65
CA ASP A 41 1.49 -13.15 -5.70
C ASP A 41 2.46 -12.25 -4.90
N PRO A 42 3.02 -12.73 -3.79
CA PRO A 42 3.93 -11.93 -2.97
C PRO A 42 5.22 -11.56 -3.71
N LYS A 43 5.64 -12.31 -4.73
CA LYS A 43 6.84 -11.99 -5.52
C LYS A 43 6.63 -10.79 -6.44
N LYS A 44 5.37 -10.50 -6.79
CA LYS A 44 4.98 -9.33 -7.59
C LYS A 44 4.65 -8.10 -6.75
N ARG A 45 4.54 -8.27 -5.43
CA ARG A 45 4.30 -7.17 -4.50
C ARG A 45 5.55 -6.29 -4.45
N LEU A 46 5.35 -4.98 -4.46
CA LEU A 46 6.46 -4.04 -4.24
C LEU A 46 7.13 -4.35 -2.90
N SER A 47 8.47 -4.37 -2.91
CA SER A 47 9.25 -4.34 -1.69
C SER A 47 9.12 -2.98 -1.00
N ILE A 48 9.51 -2.93 0.28
CA ILE A 48 9.49 -1.70 1.08
C ILE A 48 10.22 -0.56 0.36
N PHE A 49 11.43 -0.82 -0.14
CA PHE A 49 12.23 0.17 -0.84
C PHE A 49 11.58 0.67 -2.13
N GLN A 50 10.93 -0.22 -2.89
CA GLN A 50 10.31 0.15 -4.17
C GLN A 50 9.05 0.98 -3.97
N PHE A 51 8.19 0.68 -2.97
CA PHE A 51 7.00 1.49 -2.74
C PHE A 51 7.35 2.88 -2.20
N MET A 52 8.40 3.01 -1.38
CA MET A 52 8.87 4.31 -0.89
C MET A 52 9.33 5.24 -2.01
N GLN A 53 9.73 4.68 -3.16
CA GLN A 53 10.11 5.41 -4.36
C GLN A 53 8.94 5.62 -5.33
N HIS A 54 7.73 5.17 -5.00
CA HIS A 54 6.58 5.32 -5.88
C HIS A 54 6.23 6.80 -6.07
N SER A 55 5.87 7.18 -7.30
CA SER A 55 5.57 8.58 -7.67
C SER A 55 4.50 9.21 -6.78
N TRP A 56 3.44 8.47 -6.46
CA TRP A 56 2.39 8.90 -5.53
C TRP A 56 2.96 9.28 -4.16
N ILE A 57 3.87 8.48 -3.59
CA ILE A 57 4.51 8.79 -2.30
C ILE A 57 5.40 10.03 -2.44
N LEU A 58 6.32 10.04 -3.41
CA LEU A 58 7.28 11.13 -3.59
C LEU A 58 6.61 12.48 -3.85
N LYS A 59 5.45 12.48 -4.52
CA LYS A 59 4.65 13.67 -4.80
C LYS A 59 4.19 14.39 -3.52
N TYR A 60 3.86 13.63 -2.48
CA TYR A 60 3.37 14.17 -1.20
C TYR A 60 4.42 14.19 -0.08
N VAL A 61 5.63 13.69 -0.33
CA VAL A 61 6.76 13.76 0.63
C VAL A 61 7.29 15.20 0.83
N LYS A 62 6.96 16.14 -0.08
CA LYS A 62 7.50 17.50 -0.06
C LYS A 62 6.98 18.45 1.04
N GLU A 63 6.15 18.00 1.99
CA GLU A 63 5.72 18.83 3.14
C GLU A 63 6.26 18.36 4.50
N SER A 64 6.91 17.20 4.62
CA SER A 64 7.50 16.77 5.90
C SER A 64 8.99 17.13 5.98
N THR A 65 9.30 18.36 6.38
CA THR A 65 10.69 18.86 6.47
C THR A 65 11.54 18.25 7.58
N ILE A 66 11.05 17.37 8.46
CA ILE A 66 11.86 16.92 9.62
C ILE A 66 11.78 15.40 9.91
N PHE A 67 10.78 14.67 9.39
CA PHE A 67 10.42 13.35 9.97
C PHE A 67 11.17 12.12 9.43
N ASN A 68 12.06 12.22 8.44
CA ASN A 68 12.44 11.02 7.69
C ASN A 68 13.70 10.27 8.15
N ARG A 69 14.65 10.87 8.87
CA ARG A 69 15.93 10.16 9.17
C ARG A 69 15.84 9.21 10.35
N GLU A 70 15.22 9.62 11.46
CA GLU A 70 15.14 8.78 12.66
C GLU A 70 14.19 7.60 12.49
N LEU A 71 13.07 7.81 11.79
CA LEU A 71 12.13 6.74 11.47
C LEU A 71 12.79 5.71 10.53
N LEU A 72 13.48 6.16 9.49
CA LEU A 72 14.26 5.29 8.58
C LEU A 72 15.30 4.47 9.34
N ASN A 73 16.07 5.10 10.22
CA ASN A 73 17.09 4.41 11.01
C ASN A 73 16.48 3.38 11.97
N SER A 74 15.34 3.70 12.57
CA SER A 74 14.62 2.81 13.47
C SER A 74 14.05 1.58 12.73
N MET A 75 13.50 1.78 11.53
CA MET A 75 12.98 0.70 10.69
C MET A 75 14.09 -0.22 10.18
N VAL A 76 15.24 0.33 9.78
CA VAL A 76 16.42 -0.47 9.38
C VAL A 76 16.95 -1.32 10.54
N LYS A 77 16.87 -0.81 11.78
CA LYS A 77 17.31 -1.53 12.98
C LYS A 77 16.39 -2.69 13.36
N LEU A 78 15.10 -2.64 13.01
CA LEU A 78 14.13 -3.70 13.26
C LEU A 78 14.17 -4.83 12.22
N LEU A 79 14.87 -4.62 11.10
CA LEU A 79 15.00 -5.59 9.99
C LEU A 79 16.34 -6.35 10.00
N LYS A 80 17.20 -6.11 10.99
CA LYS A 80 18.43 -6.87 11.26
C LYS A 80 18.23 -7.71 12.51
#